data_AF-A0AAX6EID2-F1
#
_entry.id   AF-A0AAX6EID2-F1
#
_cell.length_a   1.000
_cell.length_b   1.000
_cell.length_c   1.000
_cell.angle_alpha   90.00
_cell.angle_beta   90.00
_cell.angle_gamma   90.00
#
_symmetry.space_group_name_H-M   'P 1'
#
loop_
_entity.id
_entity.type
_entity.pdbx_description
1 polymer ?
#
loop_
_entity_poly.entity_id
_entity_poly.type
_entity_poly.pdbx_seq_one_letter_code
_entity_poly.pdbx_strand_id
1 'polypeptide(L)'
;MIKMAGYHLRRLGPNSFTCQRLSQIVVNIYGGEPGELFPSVLLSLSGEDGNRNNSVCDAGGTFSFSNLFPGSFYLRPLLKYPSVEEAVATRNALYNLQ
;
A
#
# COMPACT_ATOMS: atom_id res chain seq x y z
N MET A 1 8.92 -4.56 26.94
CA MET A 1 9.42 -4.10 25.62
C MET A 1 8.62 -2.88 25.22
N ILE A 2 9.27 -1.76 24.93
CA ILE A 2 8.59 -0.55 24.44
C ILE A 2 8.21 -0.81 22.98
N LYS A 3 6.91 -0.81 22.68
CA LYS A 3 6.39 -0.88 21.30
C LYS A 3 5.92 0.52 20.93
N MET A 4 6.63 1.18 20.01
CA MET A 4 6.22 2.46 19.44
C MET A 4 5.52 2.20 18.10
N ALA A 5 4.26 2.63 17.97
CA ALA A 5 3.51 2.44 16.74
C ALA A 5 4.17 3.21 15.58
N GLY A 6 4.32 2.56 14.42
CA GLY A 6 4.97 3.17 13.24
C GLY A 6 6.49 3.28 13.34
N TYR A 7 7.14 2.60 14.30
CA TYR A 7 8.60 2.56 14.40
C TYR A 7 9.11 1.12 14.51
N HIS A 8 10.20 0.84 13.81
CA HIS A 8 10.98 -0.38 13.96
C HIS A 8 12.17 -0.12 14.87
N LEU A 9 12.18 -0.76 16.04
CA LEU A 9 13.30 -0.69 16.97
C LEU A 9 14.20 -1.93 16.82
N ARG A 10 15.49 -1.71 16.60
CA ARG A 10 16.50 -2.79 16.58
C ARG A 10 17.52 -2.54 17.69
N ARG A 11 17.77 -3.56 18.52
CA ARG A 11 18.78 -3.48 19.56
C ARG A 11 20.19 -3.52 18.95
N LEU A 12 21.05 -2.58 19.35
CA LEU A 12 22.46 -2.55 18.98
C LEU A 12 23.37 -3.04 20.12
N GLY A 13 22.96 -2.87 21.38
CA GLY A 13 23.76 -3.25 22.53
C GLY A 13 23.04 -3.10 23.87
N PRO A 14 23.75 -3.22 25.00
CA PRO A 14 23.22 -2.89 26.32
C PRO A 14 22.73 -1.44 26.32
N ASN A 15 21.44 -1.22 26.58
CA ASN A 15 20.79 0.08 26.59
C ASN A 15 20.89 0.91 25.29
N SER A 16 21.26 0.28 24.16
CA SER A 16 21.40 0.97 22.86
C SER A 16 20.51 0.34 21.79
N PHE A 17 19.76 1.19 21.09
CA PHE A 17 18.77 0.82 20.08
C PHE A 17 18.84 1.79 18.89
N THR A 18 18.63 1.28 17.68
CA THR A 18 18.20 2.13 16.56
C THR A 18 16.68 2.18 16.53
N CYS A 19 16.16 3.32 16.08
CA CYS A 19 14.75 3.54 15.86
C CYS A 19 14.56 4.05 14.43
N GLN A 20 13.82 3.30 13.62
CA GLN A 20 13.52 3.67 12.24
C GLN A 20 12.02 3.93 12.12
N ARG A 21 11.64 5.13 11.67
CA ARG A 21 10.24 5.45 11.38
C ARG A 21 9.80 4.68 10.14
N LEU A 22 8.64 4.04 10.23
CA LEU A 22 7.99 3.37 9.12
C LEU A 22 7.00 4.32 8.45
N SER A 23 6.84 4.17 7.14
CA SER A 23 5.98 4.99 6.31
C SER A 23 4.63 4.32 6.05
N GLN A 24 3.74 5.08 5.43
CA GLN A 24 2.42 4.63 5.00
C GLN A 24 2.14 5.16 3.59
N ILE A 25 1.52 4.31 2.77
CA ILE A 25 0.94 4.69 1.48
C ILE A 25 -0.58 4.62 1.62
N VAL A 26 -1.26 5.72 1.30
CA VAL A 26 -2.72 5.80 1.20
C VAL A 26 -3.09 5.97 -0.26
N VAL A 27 -3.95 5.09 -0.75
CA VAL A 27 -4.48 5.12 -2.11
C VAL A 27 -5.97 5.37 -2.03
N ASN A 28 -6.44 6.39 -2.74
CA ASN A 28 -7.86 6.65 -2.92
C ASN A 28 -8.19 6.41 -4.39
N ILE A 29 -9.14 5.52 -4.64
CA ILE A 29 -9.70 5.28 -5.97
C ILE A 29 -11.06 5.95 -6.03
N TYR A 30 -11.26 6.74 -7.07
CA TYR A 30 -12.52 7.44 -7.34
C TYR A 30 -13.17 6.83 -8.59
N GLY A 31 -14.50 6.73 -8.60
CA GLY A 31 -15.28 6.37 -9.77
C GLY A 31 -15.17 7.42 -10.88
N GLY A 32 -15.65 7.08 -12.08
CA GLY A 32 -15.64 7.99 -13.22
C GLY A 32 -16.60 9.16 -13.01
N GLU A 33 -17.70 8.90 -12.29
CA GLU A 33 -18.72 9.91 -11.99
C GLU A 33 -18.81 10.23 -10.48
N PRO A 34 -19.17 11.48 -10.11
CA PRO A 34 -19.37 11.87 -8.72
C PRO A 34 -20.48 11.04 -8.06
N GLY A 35 -20.14 10.32 -6.98
CA GLY A 35 -21.10 9.50 -6.23
C GLY A 35 -21.22 8.05 -6.71
N GLU A 36 -20.47 7.65 -7.74
CA GLU A 36 -20.36 6.26 -8.14
C GLU A 36 -19.54 5.47 -7.10
N LEU A 37 -20.17 4.44 -6.51
CA LEU A 37 -19.46 3.50 -5.64
C LEU A 37 -18.57 2.62 -6.50
N PHE A 38 -17.26 2.75 -6.28
CA PHE A 38 -16.29 1.96 -7.01
C PHE A 38 -16.45 0.46 -6.69
N PRO A 39 -16.43 -0.44 -7.69
CA PRO A 39 -16.51 -1.87 -7.44
C PRO A 39 -15.35 -2.35 -6.56
N SER A 40 -15.54 -3.46 -5.86
CA SER A 40 -14.47 -4.04 -5.03
C SER A 40 -13.25 -4.34 -5.88
N VAL A 41 -12.16 -3.60 -5.66
CA VAL A 41 -10.87 -3.80 -6.33
C VAL A 41 -9.84 -4.34 -5.35
N LEU A 42 -9.04 -5.27 -5.84
CA LEU A 42 -7.89 -5.78 -5.11
C LEU A 42 -6.67 -4.94 -5.52
N LEU A 43 -5.98 -4.32 -4.55
CA LEU A 43 -4.69 -3.69 -4.78
C LEU A 43 -3.56 -4.55 -4.22
N SER A 44 -2.52 -4.74 -5.02
CA SER A 44 -1.30 -5.45 -4.64
C SER A 44 -0.15 -4.45 -4.60
N LEU A 45 0.44 -4.24 -3.43
CA LEU A 45 1.69 -3.48 -3.25
C LEU A 45 2.84 -4.48 -3.18
N SER A 46 3.85 -4.30 -4.03
CA SER A 46 5.08 -5.12 -4.03
C SER A 46 6.28 -4.22 -3.73
N GLY A 47 7.10 -4.55 -2.74
CA GLY A 47 8.36 -3.89 -2.45
C GLY A 47 9.54 -4.56 -3.16
N GLU A 48 10.63 -3.81 -3.32
CA GLU A 48 11.89 -4.26 -3.96
C GLU A 48 12.48 -5.53 -3.30
N ASP A 49 12.34 -5.66 -1.98
CA ASP A 49 12.82 -6.82 -1.21
C ASP A 49 11.92 -8.06 -1.32
N GLY A 50 10.96 -8.06 -2.25
CA GLY A 50 9.98 -9.15 -2.41
C GLY A 50 8.82 -9.12 -1.41
N ASN A 51 8.74 -8.11 -0.55
CA ASN A 51 7.61 -7.93 0.37
C ASN A 51 6.34 -7.62 -0.42
N ARG A 52 5.31 -8.47 -0.32
CA ARG A 52 4.06 -8.32 -1.07
C ARG A 52 2.90 -8.17 -0.10
N ASN A 53 2.26 -7.01 -0.13
CA ASN A 53 1.10 -6.70 0.69
C ASN A 53 -0.13 -6.54 -0.22
N ASN A 54 -1.13 -7.39 -0.02
CA ASN A 54 -2.38 -7.34 -0.77
C ASN A 54 -3.44 -6.73 0.14
N SER A 55 -4.14 -5.71 -0.35
CA SER A 55 -5.24 -5.07 0.36
C SER A 55 -6.47 -5.05 -0.55
N VAL A 56 -7.62 -5.35 0.02
CA VAL A 56 -8.92 -5.30 -0.65
C VAL A 56 -9.67 -4.09 -0.09
N CYS A 57 -10.25 -3.24 -0.95
CA CYS A 57 -11.11 -2.19 -0.44
C CYS A 57 -12.46 -2.79 -0.04
N ASP A 58 -12.95 -2.34 1.11
CA ASP A 58 -14.39 -2.35 1.37
C ASP A 58 -15.05 -1.18 0.60
N ALA A 59 -16.38 -1.15 0.52
CA ALA A 59 -17.10 -0.14 -0.26
C ALA A 59 -16.63 1.29 0.07
N GLY A 60 -15.97 1.98 -0.89
CA GLY A 60 -15.41 3.32 -0.68
C GLY A 60 -14.01 3.59 -1.25
N GLY A 61 -13.33 2.58 -1.82
CA GLY A 61 -12.14 2.81 -2.68
C GLY A 61 -10.86 3.30 -1.99
N THR A 62 -10.80 3.37 -0.66
CA THR A 62 -9.59 3.75 0.08
C THR A 62 -8.80 2.53 0.55
N PHE A 63 -7.48 2.56 0.36
CA PHE A 63 -6.53 1.53 0.79
C PHE A 63 -5.41 2.16 1.60
N SER A 64 -5.03 1.53 2.70
CA SER A 64 -3.89 1.96 3.52
C SER A 64 -2.89 0.83 3.69
N PHE A 65 -1.65 1.07 3.26
CA PHE A 65 -0.50 0.19 3.47
C PHE A 65 0.42 0.86 4.50
N SER A 66 0.42 0.37 5.72
CA SER A 66 1.19 0.94 6.83
C SER A 66 2.40 0.08 7.20
N ASN A 67 3.28 0.61 8.04
CA ASN A 67 4.48 -0.06 8.52
C ASN A 67 5.46 -0.45 7.39
N LEU A 68 5.57 0.40 6.38
CA LEU A 68 6.48 0.20 5.26
C LEU A 68 7.88 0.70 5.63
N PHE A 69 8.90 -0.11 5.33
CA PHE A 69 10.28 0.37 5.38
C PHE A 69 10.56 1.30 4.18
N PRO A 70 11.55 2.20 4.29
CA PRO A 70 12.07 2.94 3.14
C PRO A 70 12.47 2.00 2.01
N GLY A 71 12.17 2.39 0.77
CA GLY A 71 12.37 1.54 -0.41
C GLY A 71 11.43 1.88 -1.56
N SER A 72 11.59 1.13 -2.64
CA SER A 72 10.78 1.26 -3.85
C SER A 72 9.58 0.30 -3.79
N PHE A 73 8.38 0.82 -4.09
CA PHE A 73 7.15 0.04 -4.07
C PHE A 73 6.39 0.17 -5.37
N TYR A 74 5.91 -0.95 -5.89
CA TYR A 74 5.11 -1.07 -7.08
C TYR A 74 3.66 -1.42 -6.75
N LEU A 75 2.73 -0.55 -7.13
CA LEU A 75 1.30 -0.74 -6.92
C LEU A 75 0.64 -1.31 -8.18
N ARG A 76 -0.03 -2.45 -8.02
CA ARG A 76 -0.81 -3.13 -9.07
C ARG A 76 -2.28 -3.27 -8.69
N PRO A 77 -3.19 -2.66 -9.44
CA PRO A 77 -4.60 -2.99 -9.39
C PRO A 77 -4.86 -4.35 -10.02
N LEU A 78 -5.67 -5.16 -9.34
CA LEU A 78 -6.13 -6.48 -9.76
C LEU A 78 -7.68 -6.42 -9.74
N LEU A 79 -8.26 -6.10 -10.89
CA LEU A 79 -9.72 -6.07 -11.07
C LEU A 79 -10.27 -7.49 -11.12
N LYS A 80 -11.35 -7.76 -10.39
CA LYS A 80 -12.09 -9.02 -10.48
C LYS A 80 -13.32 -8.87 -11.40
N TYR A 81 -13.10 -8.41 -12.65
CA TYR A 81 -14.05 -8.38 -13.80
C TYR A 81 -15.29 -7.44 -13.69
N PRO A 82 -15.87 -6.92 -14.83
CA PRO A 82 -16.22 -7.63 -16.08
C PRO A 82 -15.63 -7.10 -17.42
N SER A 83 -15.63 -8.00 -18.40
CA SER A 83 -15.42 -7.91 -19.87
C SER A 83 -14.35 -7.00 -20.50
N VAL A 84 -13.64 -7.65 -21.43
CA VAL A 84 -12.61 -7.20 -22.36
C VAL A 84 -13.07 -6.02 -23.23
N GLU A 85 -12.87 -4.78 -22.78
CA GLU A 85 -12.55 -3.59 -23.60
C GLU A 85 -12.32 -2.34 -22.71
N GLU A 86 -12.96 -2.28 -21.53
CA GLU A 86 -12.87 -1.13 -20.62
C GLU A 86 -11.74 -1.20 -19.56
N ALA A 87 -10.96 -2.29 -19.52
CA ALA A 87 -9.81 -2.43 -18.63
C ALA A 87 -8.61 -1.51 -18.99
N VAL A 88 -8.82 -0.56 -19.90
CA VAL A 88 -7.83 0.38 -20.42
C VAL A 88 -7.76 1.60 -19.49
N ALA A 89 -7.16 1.41 -18.31
CA ALA A 89 -6.36 2.42 -17.59
C ALA A 89 -5.83 1.88 -16.25
N THR A 90 -5.33 0.64 -16.22
CA THR A 90 -4.63 0.16 -15.03
C THR A 90 -3.22 0.80 -14.98
N ARG A 91 -3.13 2.08 -14.63
CA ARG A 91 -1.83 2.76 -14.46
C ARG A 91 -1.16 2.23 -13.19
N ASN A 92 -0.19 1.35 -13.38
CA ASN A 92 0.71 0.98 -12.30
C ASN A 92 1.53 2.21 -11.89
N ALA A 93 1.84 2.31 -10.59
CA ALA A 93 2.60 3.42 -10.04
C ALA A 93 3.79 2.90 -9.23
N LEU A 94 4.94 3.56 -9.40
CA LEU A 94 6.14 3.35 -8.59
C LEU A 94 6.21 4.46 -7.54
N TYR A 95 6.34 4.07 -6.28
CA TYR A 95 6.48 4.98 -5.15
C TYR A 95 7.83 4.78 -4.49
N ASN A 96 8.58 5.86 -4.29
CA ASN A 96 9.86 5.86 -3.59
C ASN A 96 9.67 6.49 -2.22
N LEU A 97 9.89 5.71 -1.16
CA LEU A 97 9.82 6.18 0.21
C LEU A 97 11.25 6.44 0.71
N GLN A 98 11.55 7.70 1.06
CA GLN A 98 12.79 8.13 1.70
C GLN A 98 12.73 7.96 3.22
#